data_AF-A0A535YYG3-F1
#
_entry.id   AF-A0A535YYG3-F1
#
_cell.length_a   1.000
_cell.length_b   1.000
_cell.length_c   1.000
_cell.angle_alpha   90.00
_cell.angle_beta   90.00
_cell.angle_gamma   90.00
#
_symmetry.space_group_name_H-M   'P 1'
#
loop_
_entity.id
_entity.type
_entity.pdbx_description
1 polymer ?
#
loop_
_entity_poly.entity_id
_entity_poly.type
_entity_poly.pdbx_seq_one_letter_code
_entity_poly.pdbx_strand_id
1 'polypeptide(L)' 'MLPMMAGLVEGQVLDQAGVRTLAQLPSRDVLLTQLAGSLQSPLTGLAGALNSILSNLAATLDAYRAQLAGT' A
#
# COMPACT_ATOMS: atom_id res chain seq x y z
N MET A 1 7.70 -15.84 -39.34
CA MET A 1 7.76 -15.41 -37.93
C MET A 1 9.08 -14.71 -37.73
N LEU A 2 9.10 -13.38 -37.81
CA LEU A 2 10.31 -12.58 -37.57
C LEU A 2 10.58 -12.58 -36.06
N PRO A 3 11.75 -13.04 -35.58
CA PRO A 3 12.08 -12.96 -34.16
C PRO A 3 12.13 -11.48 -33.78
N MET A 4 11.36 -11.10 -32.75
CA MET A 4 11.29 -9.73 -32.24
C MET A 4 12.70 -9.27 -31.84
N MET A 5 13.32 -8.45 -32.69
CA MET A 5 14.63 -7.82 -32.48
C MET A 5 14.39 -6.56 -31.65
N ALA A 6 14.89 -6.56 -30.41
CA ALA A 6 15.02 -5.45 -29.45
C ALA A 6 14.13 -4.19 -29.65
N GLY A 7 13.31 -3.88 -28.64
CA GLY A 7 12.51 -2.65 -28.62
C GLY A 7 13.27 -1.51 -27.94
N LEU A 8 13.28 -0.33 -28.55
CA LEU A 8 13.83 0.88 -27.94
C LEU A 8 12.70 1.65 -27.25
N VAL A 9 12.76 1.77 -25.92
CA VAL A 9 11.77 2.56 -25.14
C VAL A 9 12.54 3.50 -24.22
N GLU A 10 12.20 4.78 -24.27
CA GLU A 10 12.84 5.85 -23.48
C GLU A 10 14.39 5.87 -23.57
N GLY A 11 14.95 5.50 -24.73
CA GLY A 11 16.41 5.48 -24.96
C GLY A 11 17.14 4.27 -24.38
N GLN A 12 16.43 3.33 -23.75
CA GLN A 12 16.99 2.05 -23.31
C GLN A 12 16.67 0.94 -24.32
N VAL A 13 17.70 0.18 -24.71
CA VAL A 13 17.54 -1.00 -25.57
C VAL A 13 17.01 -2.13 -24.70
N LEU A 14 15.73 -2.45 -24.83
CA LEU A 14 15.12 -3.58 -24.14
C LEU A 14 15.29 -4.85 -24.98
N ASP A 15 15.78 -5.90 -24.32
CA ASP A 15 15.80 -7.23 -24.88
C ASP A 15 14.38 -7.79 -25.05
N GLN A 16 14.27 -9.00 -25.60
CA GLN A 16 12.97 -9.61 -25.86
C GLN A 16 12.12 -9.80 -24.58
N ALA A 17 12.76 -9.95 -23.42
CA ALA A 17 12.09 -10.07 -22.12
C ALA A 17 11.56 -8.71 -21.61
N GLY A 18 12.35 -7.64 -21.78
CA GLY A 18 11.95 -6.27 -21.46
C GLY A 18 10.77 -5.79 -22.29
N VAL A 19 10.75 -6.08 -23.60
CA VAL A 19 9.62 -5.73 -24.47
C VAL A 19 8.34 -6.49 -24.10
N ARG A 20 8.45 -7.77 -23.71
CA ARG A 20 7.30 -8.54 -23.22
C ARG A 20 6.74 -8.00 -21.91
N THR A 21 7.59 -7.48 -21.03
CA THR A 21 7.17 -6.88 -19.76
C THR A 21 6.40 -5.59 -19.98
N LEU A 22 6.85 -4.74 -20.90
CA LEU A 22 6.11 -3.54 -21.31
C LEU A 22 4.80 -3.87 -22.02
N ALA A 23 4.76 -4.95 -22.81
CA ALA A 23 3.53 -5.41 -23.44
C ALA A 23 2.51 -5.98 -22.42
N GLN A 24 2.98 -6.42 -21.25
CA GLN A 24 2.15 -6.91 -20.15
C GLN A 24 1.77 -5.81 -19.15
N LEU A 25 2.23 -4.57 -19.34
CA LEU A 25 1.90 -3.48 -18.43
C LEU A 25 0.37 -3.28 -18.45
N PRO A 26 -0.29 -3.34 -17.28
CA PRO A 26 -1.73 -3.12 -17.23
C PRO A 26 -2.05 -1.65 -17.52
N SER A 27 -3.31 -1.36 -17.86
CA SER A 27 -3.80 -0.03 -18.18
C SER A 27 -3.45 1.01 -17.11
N ARG A 28 -3.29 2.28 -17.49
CA ARG A 28 -2.96 3.39 -16.57
C ARG A 28 -3.85 3.42 -15.33
N ASP A 29 -5.15 3.20 -15.47
CA ASP A 29 -6.10 3.20 -14.35
C ASP A 29 -5.87 2.02 -13.40
N VAL A 30 -5.46 0.86 -13.91
CA VAL A 30 -5.11 -0.30 -13.07
C VAL A 30 -3.82 -0.02 -12.29
N LEU A 31 -2.82 0.63 -12.90
CA LEU A 31 -1.61 1.03 -12.19
C LEU A 31 -1.88 2.08 -11.11
N LEU A 32 -2.73 3.07 -11.40
CA LEU A 32 -3.12 4.08 -10.42
C LEU A 32 -3.93 3.50 -9.27
N THR A 33 -4.82 2.54 -9.54
CA THR A 33 -5.57 1.85 -8.48
C THR A 33 -4.69 0.92 -7.66
N GLN A 34 -3.72 0.25 -8.27
CA GLN A 34 -2.71 -0.54 -7.55
C GLN A 34 -1.86 0.34 -6.63
N LEU A 35 -1.43 1.51 -7.13
CA LEU A 35 -0.72 2.52 -6.34
C LEU A 35 -1.59 3.04 -5.19
N ALA A 36 -2.82 3.46 -5.47
CA ALA A 36 -3.76 3.94 -4.45
C ALA A 36 -4.02 2.87 -3.38
N GLY A 37 -4.25 1.61 -3.78
CA GLY A 37 -4.41 0.48 -2.87
C GLY A 37 -3.16 0.21 -2.03
N SER A 38 -1.97 0.33 -2.62
CA SER A 38 -0.70 0.19 -1.87
C SER A 38 -0.51 1.28 -0.82
N LEU A 39 -1.00 2.49 -1.07
CA LEU A 39 -0.97 3.61 -0.12
C LEU A 39 -2.07 3.53 0.94
N GLN A 40 -3.21 2.91 0.62
CA GLN A 40 -4.31 2.72 1.58
C GLN A 40 -3.87 1.87 2.79
N SER A 41 -3.04 0.86 2.57
CA SER A 41 -2.57 -0.08 3.62
C SER A 41 -1.79 0.59 4.76
N PRO A 42 -0.74 1.41 4.51
CA PRO A 42 -0.03 2.09 5.58
C PRO A 42 -0.88 3.17 6.28
N LEU A 43 -1.81 3.82 5.56
CA LEU A 43 -2.70 4.83 6.15
C LEU A 43 -3.67 4.24 7.16
N THR A 44 -4.29 3.10 6.83
CA THR A 44 -5.19 2.41 7.76
C THR A 44 -4.43 1.84 8.96
N GLY A 45 -3.22 1.32 8.74
CA GLY A 45 -2.32 0.87 9.81
C GLY A 45 -1.96 1.99 10.77
N LEU A 46 -1.59 3.16 10.26
CA LEU A 46 -1.27 4.34 11.08
C LEU A 46 -2.49 4.82 11.89
N ALA A 47 -3.65 4.96 11.25
CA ALA A 47 -4.88 5.37 11.93
C ALA A 47 -5.27 4.37 13.04
N GLY A 48 -5.13 3.06 12.77
CA GLY A 48 -5.37 2.00 13.75
C GLY A 48 -4.41 2.07 14.94
N ALA A 49 -3.12 2.32 14.69
CA ALA A 49 -2.12 2.46 15.76
C ALA A 49 -2.40 3.65 16.67
N LEU A 50 -2.72 4.82 16.09
CA LEU A 50 -3.09 6.01 16.85
C LEU A 50 -4.35 5.75 17.69
N ASN A 51 -5.37 5.14 17.09
CA ASN A 51 -6.61 4.83 17.79
C ASN A 51 -6.40 3.81 18.93
N SER A 52 -5.51 2.84 18.74
CA SER A 52 -5.18 1.85 19.77
C SER A 52 -4.58 2.50 21.02
N ILE A 53 -3.63 3.43 20.84
CA ILE A 53 -3.01 4.15 21.96
C ILE A 53 -4.06 4.95 22.74
N LEU A 54 -4.92 5.69 22.03
CA LEU A 54 -5.98 6.48 22.63
C LEU A 54 -7.01 5.61 23.39
N SER A 55 -7.42 4.50 22.78
CA SER A 55 -8.39 3.57 23.38
C SER A 55 -7.82 2.91 24.63
N ASN A 56 -6.55 2.49 24.61
CA ASN A 56 -5.89 1.92 25.77
C ASN A 56 -5.80 2.94 26.91
N LEU A 57 -5.42 4.20 26.61
CA LEU A 57 -5.40 5.26 27.61
C LEU A 57 -6.80 5.47 28.22
N ALA A 58 -7.82 5.62 27.39
CA ALA A 58 -9.21 5.78 27.86
C ALA A 58 -9.65 4.61 28.75
N ALA A 59 -9.40 3.38 28.31
CA ALA A 59 -9.73 2.17 29.08
C ALA A 59 -9.02 2.12 30.44
N THR A 60 -7.74 2.51 30.49
CA THR A 60 -7.00 2.55 31.77
C THR A 60 -7.52 3.63 32.71
N LEU A 61 -7.90 4.80 32.19
CA LEU A 61 -8.51 5.87 32.98
C LEU A 61 -9.88 5.45 33.52
N ASP A 62 -10.71 4.80 32.71
CA ASP A 62 -12.01 4.27 33.15
C ASP A 62 -11.84 3.18 34.22
N ALA A 63 -10.86 2.29 34.05
CA ALA A 63 -10.53 1.29 35.07
C ALA A 63 -10.09 1.94 36.40
N TYR A 64 -9.28 3.00 36.35
CA TYR A 64 -8.87 3.74 37.54
C TYR A 64 -10.04 4.45 38.22
N ARG A 65 -10.95 5.06 37.45
CA ARG A 65 -12.18 5.66 37.98
C ARG A 65 -13.09 4.63 38.62
N ALA A 66 -13.25 3.45 38.00
CA ALA A 66 -14.05 2.36 38.56
C ALA A 66 -13.45 1.84 39.88
N GLN A 67 -12.12 1.77 39.98
CA GLN A 67 -11.43 1.38 41.21
C GLN A 67 -11.69 2.36 42.36
N LEU A 68 -11.73 3.66 42.08
CA LEU A 68 -12.06 4.70 43.07
C LEU A 68 -13.55 4.72 43.47
N ALA A 69 -14.45 4.35 42.56
CA ALA A 69 -15.89 4.28 42.85
C ALA A 69 -16.30 3.00 43.61
N GLY A 70 -15.45 1.98 43.58
CA GLY A 70 -15.66 0.70 44.28
C GLY A 70 -15.07 0.64 45.69
N THR A 71 -14.54 1.75 46.21
CA THR A 71 -14.02 1.92 47.59
C THR A 71 -14.83 2.93 48.37
#